data_AF-A0A0D6LYA2-F1
#
_entry.id   AF-A0A0D6LYA2-F1
#
_cell.length_a   1.000
_cell.length_b   1.000
_cell.length_c   1.000
_cell.angle_alpha   90.00
_cell.angle_beta   90.00
_cell.angle_gamma   90.00
#
_symmetry.space_group_name_H-M   'P 1'
#
loop_
_entity.id
_entity.type
_entity.pdbx_description
1 polymer ?
#
loop_
_entity_poly.entity_id
_entity_poly.type
_entity_poly.pdbx_seq_one_letter_code
_entity_poly.pdbx_strand_id
1 'polypeptide(L)'
;MFNSGNRCRFAGSFNTGTCDKTKPTHKLQELSNIANNHPGYTFCAAICECLTCGGCSFCLTSCLFYRYYAYPETPTVYTVFNCPLHGNISEVFKKTQLPQVNKNIMIYQKGRKVIAKTKVGTAIQLHIVTEDLNSTRLNTTCSVITSELSGCYDCLAGAQESIACKSERGEITAEVHCGDQLQIAICTSTGHINTVFLNFNTSRIKEKCTLSFPGGTTSFENVGELSYFNDGVLLQQQEVTSSEHQ
;
A
#
# COMPACT_ATOMS: atom_id res chain seq x y z
N MET A 1 2.20 -9.94 23.33
CA MET A 1 2.82 -10.24 24.65
C MET A 1 2.04 -11.34 25.38
N PHE A 2 2.64 -11.96 26.39
CA PHE A 2 2.08 -13.11 27.14
C PHE A 2 2.14 -12.86 28.65
N ASN A 3 1.09 -13.26 29.38
CA ASN A 3 1.08 -13.27 30.84
C ASN A 3 0.32 -14.51 31.33
N SER A 4 0.81 -15.14 32.40
CA SER A 4 0.22 -16.35 32.96
C SER A 4 0.29 -16.37 34.48
N GLY A 5 -0.70 -17.01 35.10
CA GLY A 5 -0.79 -17.17 36.55
C GLY A 5 -1.42 -18.52 36.90
N ASN A 6 -0.79 -19.26 37.80
CA ASN A 6 -1.27 -20.54 38.27
C ASN A 6 -2.00 -20.41 39.63
N ARG A 7 -3.07 -21.16 39.82
CA ARG A 7 -3.84 -21.24 41.07
C ARG A 7 -4.27 -22.66 41.39
N CYS A 8 -4.05 -23.07 42.64
CA CYS A 8 -4.60 -24.28 43.23
C CYS A 8 -6.13 -24.23 43.33
N ARG A 9 -6.76 -25.40 43.45
CA ARG A 9 -8.21 -25.52 43.72
C ARG A 9 -8.62 -24.68 44.93
N PHE A 10 -9.68 -23.88 44.78
CA PHE A 10 -10.23 -22.97 45.79
C PHE A 10 -9.33 -21.77 46.15
N ALA A 11 -8.26 -21.54 45.38
CA ALA A 11 -7.42 -20.36 45.53
C ALA A 11 -7.67 -19.37 44.39
N GLY A 12 -7.77 -18.09 44.73
CA GLY A 12 -8.03 -17.03 43.76
C GLY A 12 -9.35 -17.24 43.01
N SER A 13 -9.31 -17.08 41.69
CA SER A 13 -10.48 -17.21 40.80
C SER A 13 -10.86 -18.66 40.51
N PHE A 14 -10.07 -19.64 40.94
CA PHE A 14 -10.23 -21.02 40.51
C PHE A 14 -11.14 -21.86 41.42
N ASN A 15 -12.37 -22.08 40.94
CA ASN A 15 -13.41 -22.93 41.52
C ASN A 15 -13.81 -24.10 40.59
N THR A 16 -14.76 -24.93 41.03
CA THR A 16 -15.28 -26.06 40.24
C THR A 16 -15.88 -25.59 38.89
N GLY A 17 -15.36 -26.13 37.78
CA GLY A 17 -15.81 -25.81 36.42
C GLY A 17 -15.40 -24.42 35.92
N THR A 18 -14.36 -23.81 36.50
CA THR A 18 -13.92 -22.45 36.12
C THR A 18 -13.34 -22.40 34.71
N CYS A 19 -12.55 -23.39 34.29
CA CYS A 19 -11.99 -23.39 32.93
C CYS A 19 -13.05 -23.48 31.84
N ASP A 20 -14.08 -24.29 32.05
CA ASP A 20 -15.20 -24.43 31.11
C ASP A 20 -16.01 -23.13 30.98
N LYS A 21 -16.00 -22.30 32.04
CA LYS A 21 -16.70 -21.02 32.09
C LYS A 21 -15.83 -19.84 31.69
N THR A 22 -14.52 -20.03 31.50
CA THR A 22 -13.60 -18.93 31.17
C THR A 22 -13.78 -18.53 29.71
N LYS A 23 -14.17 -17.28 29.49
CA LYS A 23 -14.32 -16.70 28.16
C LYS A 23 -13.05 -15.92 27.76
N PRO A 24 -12.77 -15.81 26.45
CA PRO A 24 -11.62 -15.04 25.96
C PRO A 24 -11.59 -13.56 26.40
N THR A 25 -12.76 -12.99 26.73
CA THR A 25 -12.90 -11.60 27.19
C THR A 25 -12.77 -11.40 28.70
N HIS A 26 -12.69 -12.49 29.50
CA HIS A 26 -12.59 -12.36 30.94
C HIS A 26 -11.26 -11.74 31.38
N LYS A 27 -11.34 -10.82 32.33
CA LYS A 27 -10.21 -10.27 33.07
C LYS A 27 -10.12 -11.00 34.40
N LEU A 28 -8.94 -11.51 34.72
CA LEU A 28 -8.72 -12.34 35.92
C LEU A 28 -7.70 -11.66 36.83
N GLN A 29 -7.90 -11.72 38.14
CA GLN A 29 -6.99 -11.12 39.13
C GLN A 29 -5.61 -11.79 39.16
N GLU A 30 -5.51 -13.01 38.62
CA GLU A 30 -4.28 -13.76 38.45
C GLU A 30 -3.37 -13.19 37.35
N LEU A 31 -3.93 -12.34 36.48
CA LEU A 31 -3.23 -11.71 35.37
C LEU A 31 -2.88 -10.26 35.72
N SER A 32 -1.78 -9.77 35.17
CA SER A 32 -1.31 -8.40 35.44
C SER A 32 -2.32 -7.34 34.96
N ASN A 33 -2.34 -6.19 35.65
CA ASN A 33 -3.17 -5.04 35.24
C ASN A 33 -2.85 -4.60 33.80
N ILE A 34 -1.58 -4.68 33.40
CA ILE A 34 -1.16 -4.39 32.03
C ILE A 34 -1.86 -5.35 31.06
N ALA A 35 -1.79 -6.67 31.29
CA ALA A 35 -2.44 -7.65 30.41
C ALA A 35 -3.97 -7.49 30.36
N ASN A 36 -4.61 -7.19 31.50
CA ASN A 36 -6.05 -6.99 31.61
C ASN A 36 -6.54 -5.68 30.96
N ASN A 37 -5.69 -4.66 30.86
CA ASN A 37 -6.04 -3.37 30.25
C ASN A 37 -5.71 -3.27 28.77
N HIS A 38 -5.12 -4.32 28.20
CA HIS A 38 -4.81 -4.41 26.78
C HIS A 38 -5.76 -5.37 26.02
N PRO A 39 -6.05 -5.09 24.73
CA PRO A 39 -6.81 -5.99 23.88
C PRO A 39 -6.14 -7.37 23.82
N GLY A 40 -6.91 -8.44 23.93
CA GLY A 40 -6.35 -9.78 24.02
C GLY A 40 -7.36 -10.86 24.40
N TYR A 41 -6.88 -12.09 24.47
CA TYR A 41 -7.67 -13.30 24.73
C TYR A 41 -7.15 -14.07 25.94
N THR A 42 -8.05 -14.36 26.88
CA THR A 42 -7.79 -15.13 28.11
C THR A 42 -8.19 -16.59 27.95
N PHE A 43 -7.37 -17.49 28.46
CA PHE A 43 -7.56 -18.92 28.40
C PHE A 43 -7.29 -19.57 29.77
N CYS A 44 -7.79 -20.78 29.92
CA CYS A 44 -7.70 -21.58 31.13
C CYS A 44 -7.34 -23.01 30.77
N ALA A 45 -6.25 -23.52 31.35
CA ALA A 45 -5.87 -24.91 31.22
C ALA A 45 -5.87 -25.57 32.60
N ALA A 46 -6.65 -26.64 32.72
CA ALA A 46 -6.67 -27.49 33.91
C ALA A 46 -5.43 -28.39 33.90
N ILE A 47 -4.65 -28.37 34.98
CA ILE A 47 -3.42 -29.16 35.14
C ILE A 47 -3.50 -29.95 36.47
N CYS A 48 -2.76 -31.05 36.59
CA CYS A 48 -2.76 -31.86 37.80
C CYS A 48 -1.54 -31.52 38.65
N GLU A 49 -1.74 -30.86 39.80
CA GLU A 49 -0.67 -30.50 40.73
C GLU A 49 -0.96 -31.10 42.11
N CYS A 50 -0.09 -32.04 42.53
CA CYS A 50 -0.08 -32.62 43.88
C CYS A 50 1.02 -31.98 44.73
N LEU A 51 1.07 -32.33 46.02
CA LEU A 51 2.13 -31.87 46.95
C LEU A 51 3.56 -32.07 46.38
N THR A 52 3.76 -33.11 45.58
CA THR A 52 5.05 -33.46 44.96
C THR A 52 5.33 -32.77 43.63
N CYS A 53 4.35 -32.11 43.01
CA CYS A 53 4.42 -31.52 41.67
C CYS A 53 3.68 -30.18 41.57
N GLY A 54 4.02 -29.19 42.41
CA GLY A 54 3.50 -27.81 42.26
C GLY A 54 3.07 -27.08 43.53
N GLY A 55 3.16 -27.72 44.70
CA GLY A 55 3.01 -27.03 45.99
C GLY A 55 1.56 -26.77 46.46
N CYS A 56 0.56 -27.42 45.86
CA CYS A 56 -0.82 -27.38 46.35
C CYS A 56 -1.02 -28.37 47.52
N SER A 57 -1.71 -27.95 48.59
CA SER A 57 -1.96 -28.78 49.78
C SER A 57 -2.91 -29.97 49.55
N PHE A 58 -3.71 -29.92 48.48
CA PHE A 58 -4.64 -30.96 48.09
C PHE A 58 -4.29 -31.47 46.69
N CYS A 59 -4.34 -32.79 46.48
CA CYS A 59 -4.24 -33.42 45.16
C CYS A 59 -5.54 -33.23 44.36
N LEU A 60 -5.83 -31.99 44.02
CA LEU A 60 -6.95 -31.60 43.17
C LEU A 60 -6.39 -30.90 41.93
N THR A 61 -7.12 -30.96 40.83
CA THR A 61 -6.78 -30.23 39.60
C THR A 61 -6.53 -28.77 39.93
N SER A 62 -5.43 -28.19 39.47
CA SER A 62 -5.13 -26.75 39.51
C SER A 62 -5.33 -26.14 38.14
N CYS A 63 -5.13 -24.83 38.03
CA CYS A 63 -5.46 -24.08 36.83
C CYS A 63 -4.37 -23.08 36.47
N LEU A 64 -3.89 -23.20 35.23
CA LEU A 64 -3.08 -22.21 34.57
C LEU A 64 -3.99 -21.25 33.78
N PHE A 65 -4.13 -20.03 34.28
CA PHE A 65 -4.70 -18.94 33.51
C PHE A 65 -3.61 -18.28 32.69
N TYR A 66 -3.89 -18.00 31.43
CA TYR A 66 -2.96 -17.27 30.57
C TYR A 66 -3.70 -16.36 29.61
N ARG A 67 -3.05 -15.26 29.22
CA ARG A 67 -3.61 -14.26 28.30
C ARG A 67 -2.57 -13.80 27.29
N TYR A 68 -2.95 -13.84 26.03
CA TYR A 68 -2.24 -13.17 24.95
C TYR A 68 -2.85 -11.78 24.76
N TYR A 69 -2.03 -10.74 24.78
CA TYR A 69 -2.49 -9.36 24.62
C TYR A 69 -1.59 -8.57 23.67
N ALA A 70 -2.20 -7.62 22.97
CA ALA A 70 -1.54 -6.66 22.10
C ALA A 70 -1.08 -5.46 22.95
N TYR A 71 0.21 -5.13 22.86
CA TYR A 71 0.78 -3.95 23.50
C TYR A 71 1.27 -3.03 22.39
N PRO A 72 0.94 -1.73 22.41
CA PRO A 72 1.40 -0.81 21.37
C PRO A 72 2.91 -0.62 21.48
N GLU A 73 3.63 -0.85 20.39
CA GLU A 73 5.09 -0.59 20.33
C GLU A 73 5.39 0.92 20.27
N THR A 74 4.43 1.72 19.78
CA THR A 74 4.54 3.17 19.67
C THR A 74 3.30 3.87 20.26
N PRO A 75 3.42 5.11 20.78
CA PRO A 75 2.29 5.88 21.28
C PRO A 75 1.41 6.47 20.16
N THR A 76 1.78 6.27 18.89
CA THR A 76 1.11 6.87 17.74
C THR A 76 -0.20 6.16 17.42
N VAL A 77 -1.32 6.89 17.42
CA VAL A 77 -2.65 6.36 17.09
C VAL A 77 -3.03 6.77 15.66
N TYR A 78 -3.12 5.81 14.75
CA TYR A 78 -3.56 6.04 13.38
C TYR A 78 -5.09 5.91 13.25
N THR A 79 -5.71 6.78 12.46
CA THR A 79 -7.14 6.67 12.12
C THR A 79 -7.26 6.24 10.66
N VAL A 80 -7.87 5.08 10.42
CA VAL A 80 -8.20 4.64 9.06
C VAL A 80 -9.46 5.37 8.61
N PHE A 81 -9.38 6.12 7.52
CA PHE A 81 -10.53 6.77 6.89
C PHE A 81 -10.67 6.29 5.45
N ASN A 82 -11.92 6.15 5.00
CA ASN A 82 -12.24 5.88 3.60
C ASN A 82 -12.68 7.18 2.95
N CYS A 83 -12.16 7.49 1.76
CA CYS A 83 -12.58 8.67 1.02
C CYS A 83 -14.03 8.46 0.51
N PRO A 84 -14.99 9.33 0.88
CA PRO A 84 -16.27 9.35 0.20
C PRO A 84 -16.07 9.82 -1.25
N LEU A 85 -16.72 9.13 -2.19
CA LEU A 85 -16.67 9.45 -3.63
C LEU A 85 -17.12 10.90 -3.94
N HIS A 86 -17.86 11.53 -3.03
CA HIS A 86 -18.26 12.94 -3.09
C HIS A 86 -18.00 13.61 -1.74
N GLY A 87 -17.08 14.58 -1.69
CA GLY A 87 -16.81 15.35 -0.49
C GLY A 87 -15.62 16.31 -0.63
N ASN A 88 -15.69 17.44 0.08
CA ASN A 88 -14.61 18.41 0.14
C ASN A 88 -13.43 17.83 0.93
N ILE A 89 -12.33 17.50 0.24
CA ILE A 89 -11.15 16.78 0.77
C ILE A 89 -10.31 17.67 1.73
N SER A 90 -10.69 18.93 1.96
CA SER A 90 -9.92 19.89 2.76
C SER A 90 -9.64 19.44 4.20
N GLU A 91 -10.52 18.65 4.83
CA GLU A 91 -10.30 18.13 6.19
C GLU A 91 -9.38 16.91 6.24
N VAL A 92 -9.33 16.12 5.16
CA VAL A 92 -8.44 14.96 5.02
C VAL A 92 -6.98 15.40 4.91
N PHE A 93 -6.73 16.53 4.24
CA PHE A 93 -5.38 17.08 4.06
C PHE A 93 -4.82 17.80 5.28
N LYS A 94 -5.62 18.10 6.32
CA LYS A 94 -5.08 18.67 7.58
C LYS A 94 -4.19 17.68 8.33
N LYS A 95 -4.28 16.38 8.05
CA LYS A 95 -3.55 15.32 8.76
C LYS A 95 -2.48 14.61 7.91
N THR A 96 -2.34 14.92 6.63
CA THR A 96 -1.39 14.25 5.73
C THR A 96 -0.47 15.27 5.06
N GLN A 97 0.84 15.09 5.14
CA GLN A 97 1.81 15.98 4.50
C GLN A 97 1.78 15.75 2.98
N LEU A 98 1.63 16.81 2.20
CA LEU A 98 1.76 16.75 0.73
C LEU A 98 3.25 16.86 0.33
N PRO A 99 3.66 16.30 -0.83
CA PRO A 99 2.85 15.60 -1.82
C PRO A 99 2.49 14.18 -1.41
N GLN A 100 1.29 13.74 -1.79
CA GLN A 100 0.85 12.35 -1.63
C GLN A 100 0.94 11.66 -2.98
N VAL A 101 1.67 10.56 -3.02
CA VAL A 101 1.96 9.81 -4.25
C VAL A 101 1.29 8.45 -4.16
N ASN A 102 0.38 8.17 -5.09
CA ASN A 102 -0.20 6.86 -5.31
C ASN A 102 0.24 6.32 -6.68
N LYS A 103 0.01 5.02 -6.95
CA LYS A 103 0.37 4.33 -8.20
C LYS A 103 -0.07 5.09 -9.45
N ASN A 104 -1.25 5.72 -9.42
CA ASN A 104 -1.86 6.34 -10.61
C ASN A 104 -2.03 7.87 -10.52
N ILE A 105 -1.92 8.46 -9.33
CA ILE A 105 -2.24 9.88 -9.08
C ILE A 105 -1.19 10.48 -8.16
N MET A 106 -0.71 11.66 -8.51
CA MET A 106 0.09 12.53 -7.65
C MET A 106 -0.77 13.69 -7.19
N ILE A 107 -0.85 13.89 -5.88
CA ILE A 107 -1.55 15.01 -5.26
C ILE A 107 -0.51 15.96 -4.70
N TYR A 108 -0.50 17.21 -5.17
CA TYR A 108 0.45 18.22 -4.74
C TYR A 108 -0.21 19.59 -4.58
N GLN A 109 0.44 20.46 -3.82
CA GLN A 109 -0.05 21.81 -3.56
C GLN A 109 0.66 22.82 -4.46
N LYS A 110 -0.11 23.69 -5.12
CA LYS A 110 0.40 24.84 -5.87
C LYS A 110 -0.30 26.11 -5.36
N GLY A 111 0.42 26.88 -4.54
CA GLY A 111 -0.15 28.03 -3.82
C GLY A 111 -1.23 27.57 -2.82
N ARG A 112 -2.45 28.06 -2.95
CA ARG A 112 -3.61 27.67 -2.12
C ARG A 112 -4.50 26.59 -2.75
N LYS A 113 -4.10 26.02 -3.89
CA LYS A 113 -4.87 24.99 -4.60
C LYS A 113 -4.19 23.62 -4.45
N VAL A 114 -4.99 22.60 -4.14
CA VAL A 114 -4.58 21.20 -4.21
C VAL A 114 -4.89 20.71 -5.61
N ILE A 115 -3.89 20.09 -6.26
CA ILE A 115 -3.99 19.60 -7.63
C ILE A 115 -3.72 18.10 -7.61
N ALA A 116 -4.64 17.33 -8.19
CA ALA A 116 -4.42 15.93 -8.51
C ALA A 116 -4.02 15.82 -9.98
N LYS A 117 -2.88 15.19 -10.24
CA LYS A 117 -2.38 14.91 -11.58
C LYS A 117 -2.25 13.41 -11.77
N THR A 118 -2.79 12.88 -12.86
CA THR A 118 -2.64 11.46 -13.19
C THR A 118 -1.22 11.20 -13.66
N LYS A 119 -0.63 10.11 -13.18
CA LYS A 119 0.68 9.61 -13.65
C LYS A 119 0.55 8.72 -14.88
N VAL A 120 -0.64 8.19 -15.12
CA VAL A 120 -0.99 7.33 -16.26
C VAL A 120 -1.83 8.08 -17.28
N GLY A 121 -1.73 7.66 -18.54
CA GLY A 121 -2.63 8.09 -19.60
C GLY A 121 -4.06 7.72 -19.24
N THR A 122 -4.98 8.68 -19.35
CA THR A 122 -6.40 8.44 -19.05
C THR A 122 -7.19 8.34 -20.35
N ALA A 123 -8.00 7.29 -20.46
CA ALA A 123 -9.00 7.18 -21.53
C ALA A 123 -10.20 8.04 -21.15
N ILE A 124 -10.45 9.11 -21.92
CA ILE A 124 -11.65 9.94 -21.78
C ILE A 124 -12.69 9.42 -22.77
N GLN A 125 -13.83 8.94 -22.26
CA GLN A 125 -14.96 8.61 -23.12
C GLN A 125 -15.57 9.91 -23.64
N LEU A 126 -15.43 10.16 -24.94
CA LEU A 126 -15.96 11.34 -25.61
C LEU A 126 -17.06 10.92 -26.61
N HIS A 127 -18.27 11.45 -26.45
CA HIS A 127 -19.32 11.31 -27.45
C HIS A 127 -19.30 12.54 -28.38
N ILE A 128 -18.91 12.32 -29.64
CA ILE A 128 -18.94 13.34 -30.69
C ILE A 128 -20.03 12.94 -31.69
N VAL A 129 -20.94 13.86 -32.00
CA VAL A 129 -21.94 13.72 -33.07
C VAL A 129 -21.56 14.68 -34.19
N THR A 130 -21.38 14.16 -35.40
CA THR A 130 -21.10 14.97 -36.61
C THR A 130 -21.96 14.49 -37.76
N GLU A 131 -22.41 15.39 -38.62
CA GLU A 131 -23.29 15.05 -39.75
C GLU A 131 -22.51 14.69 -41.04
N ASP A 132 -21.32 15.24 -41.25
CA ASP A 132 -20.46 14.94 -42.40
C ASP A 132 -18.98 14.84 -42.01
N LEU A 133 -18.45 13.61 -41.90
CA LEU A 133 -17.05 13.34 -41.51
C LEU A 133 -16.29 12.74 -42.70
N ASN A 134 -15.30 13.48 -43.22
CA ASN A 134 -14.33 12.93 -44.18
C ASN A 134 -13.05 12.55 -43.44
N SER A 135 -12.79 11.25 -43.30
CA SER A 135 -11.64 10.72 -42.55
C SER A 135 -10.45 10.49 -43.47
N THR A 136 -9.41 11.32 -43.32
CA THR A 136 -8.12 11.11 -43.96
C THR A 136 -7.17 10.43 -43.00
N ARG A 137 -6.78 9.19 -43.29
CA ARG A 137 -5.69 8.54 -42.55
C ARG A 137 -4.37 9.24 -42.86
N LEU A 138 -3.73 9.76 -41.82
CA LEU A 138 -2.39 10.31 -41.93
C LEU A 138 -1.37 9.16 -42.03
N ASN A 139 -0.83 8.90 -43.21
CA ASN A 139 0.20 7.87 -43.43
C ASN A 139 1.57 8.34 -42.90
N THR A 140 1.73 8.38 -41.58
CA THR A 140 2.98 8.72 -40.90
C THR A 140 3.59 7.49 -40.26
N THR A 141 4.91 7.39 -40.24
CA THR A 141 5.62 6.44 -39.38
C THR A 141 6.15 7.16 -38.15
N CYS A 142 6.43 6.41 -37.09
CA CYS A 142 7.10 6.90 -35.90
C CYS A 142 8.21 5.94 -35.51
N SER A 143 9.25 6.48 -34.88
CA SER A 143 10.35 5.70 -34.31
C SER A 143 10.51 6.06 -32.84
N VAL A 144 10.76 5.05 -32.01
CA VAL A 144 10.96 5.20 -30.57
C VAL A 144 12.36 4.72 -30.22
N ILE A 145 13.07 5.51 -29.43
CA ILE A 145 14.31 5.12 -28.77
C ILE A 145 14.03 5.17 -27.27
N THR A 146 14.34 4.09 -26.55
CA THR A 146 14.09 3.96 -25.12
C THR A 146 15.38 4.08 -24.31
N SER A 147 15.27 4.64 -23.11
CA SER A 147 16.29 4.49 -22.07
C SER A 147 16.07 3.18 -21.31
N GLU A 148 17.03 2.79 -20.47
CA GLU A 148 16.76 1.73 -19.50
C GLU A 148 15.66 2.15 -18.53
N LEU A 149 14.86 1.17 -18.12
CA LEU A 149 13.80 1.34 -17.14
C LEU A 149 14.41 1.48 -15.74
N SER A 150 14.00 2.51 -14.99
CA SER A 150 14.55 2.80 -13.65
C SER A 150 13.46 3.10 -12.63
N GLY A 151 13.68 2.74 -11.37
CA GLY A 151 12.74 2.98 -10.28
C GLY A 151 12.53 1.73 -9.43
N CYS A 152 11.29 1.52 -8.98
CA CYS A 152 10.95 0.41 -8.08
C CYS A 152 9.80 -0.46 -8.57
N TYR A 153 9.82 -1.71 -8.10
CA TYR A 153 8.69 -2.64 -8.21
C TYR A 153 7.98 -2.75 -6.87
N ASP A 154 6.69 -3.10 -6.90
CA ASP A 154 5.78 -3.19 -5.74
C ASP A 154 5.65 -1.91 -4.90
N CYS A 155 5.90 -0.74 -5.50
CA CYS A 155 5.88 0.56 -4.83
C CYS A 155 4.84 1.55 -5.40
N LEU A 156 4.54 2.63 -4.68
CA LEU A 156 3.65 3.73 -5.11
C LEU A 156 4.32 4.69 -6.11
N ALA A 157 5.64 4.79 -6.07
CA ALA A 157 6.39 5.65 -6.99
C ALA A 157 6.33 5.12 -8.43
N GLY A 158 6.46 3.79 -8.58
CA GLY A 158 6.56 3.08 -9.85
C GLY A 158 7.96 3.13 -10.47
N ALA A 159 8.06 2.58 -11.67
CA ALA A 159 9.19 2.75 -12.55
C ALA A 159 8.92 3.87 -13.57
N GLN A 160 9.98 4.53 -14.00
CA GLN A 160 9.95 5.53 -15.05
C GLN A 160 10.98 5.22 -16.13
N GLU A 161 10.61 5.54 -17.36
CA GLU A 161 11.42 5.37 -18.55
C GLU A 161 11.35 6.64 -19.39
N SER A 162 12.48 7.06 -19.94
CA SER A 162 12.51 8.15 -20.91
C SER A 162 12.52 7.58 -22.31
N ILE A 163 11.52 7.95 -23.11
CA ILE A 163 11.44 7.55 -24.53
C ILE A 163 11.59 8.78 -25.42
N ALA A 164 12.44 8.71 -26.43
CA ALA A 164 12.52 9.70 -27.49
C ALA A 164 11.65 9.25 -28.66
N CYS A 165 10.54 9.95 -28.90
CA CYS A 165 9.63 9.65 -30.01
C CYS A 165 9.79 10.65 -31.15
N LYS A 166 10.04 10.13 -32.37
CA LYS A 166 10.17 10.92 -33.59
C LYS A 166 9.08 10.56 -34.59
N SER A 167 8.49 11.56 -35.22
CA SER A 167 7.46 11.45 -36.27
C SER A 167 7.94 12.05 -37.57
N GLU A 168 7.59 11.46 -38.72
CA GLU A 168 7.99 11.99 -40.04
C GLU A 168 7.17 13.20 -40.50
N ARG A 169 5.95 13.41 -39.98
CA ARG A 169 5.00 14.41 -40.49
C ARG A 169 4.74 15.60 -39.57
N GLY A 170 5.59 15.79 -38.56
CA GLY A 170 5.45 16.86 -37.57
C GLY A 170 4.96 16.35 -36.22
N GLU A 171 4.40 17.25 -35.43
CA GLU A 171 3.94 16.94 -34.08
C GLU A 171 2.65 16.10 -34.10
N ILE A 172 2.68 14.96 -33.41
CA ILE A 172 1.52 14.10 -33.21
C ILE A 172 1.47 13.57 -31.78
N THR A 173 0.28 13.17 -31.36
CA THR A 173 0.06 12.43 -30.11
C THR A 173 -0.01 10.94 -30.41
N ALA A 174 0.65 10.13 -29.59
CA ALA A 174 0.69 8.68 -29.67
C ALA A 174 0.40 8.06 -28.31
N GLU A 175 -0.04 6.81 -28.32
CA GLU A 175 -0.37 6.03 -27.14
C GLU A 175 0.65 4.92 -26.94
N VAL A 176 1.25 4.86 -25.77
CA VAL A 176 2.14 3.78 -25.35
C VAL A 176 1.35 2.77 -24.54
N HIS A 177 1.28 1.54 -25.02
CA HIS A 177 0.61 0.41 -24.39
C HIS A 177 1.64 -0.63 -23.95
N CYS A 178 1.72 -0.90 -22.64
CA CYS A 178 2.58 -1.92 -22.03
C CYS A 178 1.72 -2.77 -21.09
N GLY A 179 1.38 -4.00 -21.51
CA GLY A 179 0.40 -4.83 -20.79
C GLY A 179 -0.96 -4.12 -20.72
N ASP A 180 -1.47 -3.93 -19.51
CA ASP A 180 -2.73 -3.21 -19.23
C ASP A 180 -2.52 -1.70 -18.97
N GLN A 181 -1.29 -1.20 -19.12
CA GLN A 181 -0.92 0.18 -18.78
C GLN A 181 -0.87 1.06 -20.03
N LEU A 182 -1.51 2.22 -19.94
CA LEU A 182 -1.60 3.20 -21.01
C LEU A 182 -0.89 4.50 -20.63
N GLN A 183 -0.08 5.03 -21.53
CA GLN A 183 0.58 6.32 -21.42
C GLN A 183 0.46 7.13 -22.71
N ILE A 184 0.55 8.45 -22.60
CA ILE A 184 0.50 9.37 -23.75
C ILE A 184 1.90 9.87 -24.04
N ALA A 185 2.30 9.82 -25.31
CA ALA A 185 3.56 10.35 -25.81
C ALA A 185 3.31 11.41 -26.89
N ILE A 186 4.17 12.43 -26.91
CA ILE A 186 4.26 13.42 -27.97
C ILE A 186 5.43 13.02 -28.87
N CYS A 187 5.21 13.02 -30.17
CA CYS A 187 6.23 12.69 -31.17
C CYS A 187 6.40 13.88 -32.10
N THR A 188 7.63 14.36 -32.28
CA THR A 188 7.94 15.51 -33.15
C THR A 188 8.93 15.12 -34.24
N SER A 189 9.12 15.98 -35.25
CA SER A 189 10.09 15.73 -36.32
C SER A 189 11.54 15.71 -35.84
N THR A 190 11.86 16.42 -34.76
CA THR A 190 13.19 16.43 -34.14
C THR A 190 13.40 15.32 -33.11
N GLY A 191 12.33 14.61 -32.73
CA GLY A 191 12.32 13.75 -31.55
C GLY A 191 11.95 14.53 -30.30
N HIS A 192 10.99 14.01 -29.53
CA HIS A 192 10.55 14.57 -28.26
C HIS A 192 10.75 13.54 -27.14
N ILE A 193 11.31 13.99 -26.01
CA ILE A 193 11.56 13.15 -24.84
C ILE A 193 10.29 13.10 -24.00
N ASN A 194 9.73 11.92 -23.85
CA ASN A 194 8.57 11.64 -23.01
C ASN A 194 9.00 10.81 -21.81
N THR A 195 8.42 11.10 -20.65
CA THR A 195 8.58 10.27 -19.46
C THR A 195 7.37 9.35 -19.34
N VAL A 196 7.61 8.06 -19.45
CA VAL A 196 6.60 7.00 -19.32
C VAL A 196 6.68 6.44 -17.90
N PHE A 197 5.56 6.43 -17.18
CA PHE A 197 5.47 5.79 -15.86
C PHE A 197 4.79 4.43 -15.98
N LEU A 198 5.40 3.41 -15.40
CA LEU A 198 4.94 2.03 -15.44
C LEU A 198 5.04 1.42 -14.04
N ASN A 199 4.09 0.56 -13.70
CA ASN A 199 4.04 -0.15 -12.43
C ASN A 199 4.34 -1.63 -12.67
N PHE A 200 5.22 -2.20 -11.86
CA PHE A 200 5.62 -3.59 -11.95
C PHE A 200 5.57 -4.27 -10.58
N ASN A 201 5.42 -5.59 -10.61
CA ASN A 201 5.42 -6.47 -9.43
C ASN A 201 6.67 -7.38 -9.36
N THR A 202 7.63 -7.19 -10.26
CA THR A 202 8.87 -7.97 -10.34
C THR A 202 10.05 -7.06 -10.58
N SER A 203 11.25 -7.50 -10.18
CA SER A 203 12.47 -6.70 -10.30
C SER A 203 13.09 -6.73 -11.70
N ARG A 204 13.04 -7.86 -12.41
CA ARG A 204 13.64 -8.00 -13.74
C ARG A 204 12.58 -7.83 -14.81
N ILE A 205 12.62 -6.69 -15.52
CA ILE A 205 11.62 -6.37 -16.53
C ILE A 205 12.16 -6.67 -17.92
N LYS A 206 11.37 -7.44 -18.67
CA LYS A 206 11.50 -7.60 -20.11
C LYS A 206 10.09 -7.67 -20.70
N GLU A 207 9.56 -6.52 -21.08
CA GLU A 207 8.19 -6.40 -21.59
C GLU A 207 8.18 -5.75 -22.97
N LYS A 208 7.27 -6.20 -23.84
CA LYS A 208 7.07 -5.62 -25.16
C LYS A 208 5.95 -4.60 -25.10
N CYS A 209 6.28 -3.35 -25.40
CA CYS A 209 5.33 -2.25 -25.49
C CYS A 209 4.99 -1.94 -26.96
N THR A 210 3.85 -1.30 -27.17
CA THR A 210 3.37 -0.86 -28.48
C THR A 210 3.06 0.63 -28.45
N LEU A 211 3.65 1.38 -29.38
CA LEU A 211 3.30 2.76 -29.67
C LEU A 211 2.24 2.78 -30.78
N SER A 212 1.05 3.30 -30.48
CA SER A 212 -0.05 3.49 -31.42
C SER A 212 -0.16 4.95 -31.83
N PHE A 213 -0.21 5.24 -33.13
CA PHE A 213 -0.31 6.58 -33.70
C PHE A 213 -1.25 6.58 -34.93
N PRO A 214 -1.72 7.74 -35.42
CA PRO A 214 -2.72 7.80 -36.50
C PRO A 214 -2.36 7.04 -37.79
N GLY A 215 -1.06 6.82 -38.04
CA GLY A 215 -0.55 6.12 -39.22
C GLY A 215 -0.24 4.63 -39.04
N GLY A 216 -0.28 4.11 -37.81
CA GLY A 216 0.07 2.71 -37.54
C GLY A 216 0.51 2.45 -36.10
N THR A 217 1.21 1.34 -35.92
CA THR A 217 1.73 0.90 -34.62
C THR A 217 3.17 0.43 -34.76
N THR A 218 4.01 0.74 -33.77
CA THR A 218 5.38 0.22 -33.69
C THR A 218 5.65 -0.36 -32.32
N SER A 219 6.27 -1.53 -32.24
CA SER A 219 6.64 -2.14 -30.95
C SER A 219 8.07 -1.82 -30.54
N PHE A 220 8.30 -1.77 -29.24
CA PHE A 220 9.62 -1.64 -28.63
C PHE A 220 9.69 -2.50 -27.35
N GLU A 221 10.90 -2.81 -26.89
CA GLU A 221 11.11 -3.60 -25.67
C GLU A 221 11.61 -2.72 -24.53
N ASN A 222 11.00 -2.90 -23.36
CA ASN A 222 11.40 -2.28 -22.12
C ASN A 222 12.25 -3.29 -21.34
N VAL A 223 13.48 -2.89 -21.03
CA VAL A 223 14.43 -3.71 -20.29
C VAL A 223 14.99 -2.90 -19.12
N GLY A 224 15.03 -3.51 -17.94
CA GLY A 224 15.65 -2.91 -16.76
C GLY A 224 15.58 -3.80 -15.53
N GLU A 225 16.38 -3.44 -14.53
CA GLU A 225 16.38 -4.07 -13.21
C GLU A 225 15.93 -3.03 -12.17
N LEU A 226 14.75 -3.27 -11.59
CA LEU A 226 14.10 -2.39 -10.63
C LEU A 226 14.52 -2.72 -9.21
N SER A 227 14.64 -1.67 -8.41
CA SER A 227 14.95 -1.80 -6.98
C SER A 227 13.70 -2.18 -6.20
N TYR A 228 13.83 -3.07 -5.22
CA TYR A 228 12.75 -3.29 -4.27
C TYR A 228 12.57 -2.05 -3.41
N PHE A 229 11.35 -1.55 -3.31
CA PHE A 229 11.03 -0.44 -2.43
C PHE A 229 9.74 -0.74 -1.69
N ASN A 230 9.83 -0.95 -0.38
CA ASN A 230 8.67 -1.10 0.47
C ASN A 230 8.17 0.28 0.91
N ASP A 231 7.00 0.69 0.43
CA ASP A 231 6.37 1.96 0.83
C ASP A 231 6.09 2.03 2.35
N GLY A 232 6.09 0.88 3.05
CA GLY A 232 6.04 0.84 4.52
C GLY A 232 7.19 1.62 5.20
N VAL A 233 8.32 1.82 4.51
CA VAL A 233 9.46 2.60 5.03
C VAL A 233 9.22 4.11 4.93
N LEU A 234 8.47 4.59 3.93
CA LEU A 234 8.08 6.01 3.86
C LEU A 234 7.13 6.41 5.00
N LEU A 235 6.29 5.47 5.46
CA LEU A 235 5.46 5.66 6.65
C LEU A 235 6.28 5.72 7.94
N GLN A 236 7.45 5.08 7.98
CA GLN A 236 8.37 5.13 9.13
C GLN A 236 9.30 6.36 9.10
N GLN A 237 9.73 6.82 7.93
CA GLN A 237 10.62 7.99 7.81
C GLN A 237 9.93 9.31 8.17
N GLN A 238 8.61 9.39 8.03
CA GLN A 238 7.83 10.51 8.55
C GLN A 238 7.80 10.60 10.08
N GLU A 239 8.18 9.53 10.79
CA GLU A 239 8.32 9.54 12.26
C GLU A 239 9.70 10.02 12.72
N VAL A 240 10.73 9.97 11.87
CA VAL A 240 12.13 10.29 12.26
C VAL A 240 12.44 11.79 12.09
N THR A 241 11.84 12.48 11.13
CA THR A 241 12.11 13.92 10.93
C THR A 241 11.45 14.85 11.95
N SER A 242 10.64 14.34 12.88
CA SER A 242 10.05 15.13 13.98
C SER A 242 10.82 15.05 15.30
N SER A 243 11.95 14.32 15.37
CA SER A 243 12.69 14.10 16.62
C SER A 243 14.01 14.88 16.77
N GLU A 244 14.31 15.89 15.94
CA GLU A 244 15.54 16.69 16.08
C GLU A 244 15.36 18.11 16.63
N HIS A 245 14.17 18.50 17.08
CA HIS A 245 13.98 19.74 17.86
C HIS A 245 13.26 19.45 19.18
N GLN A 246 13.98 18.84 20.12
CA GLN A 246 13.76 19.06 21.55
C GLN A 246 15.00 18.77 22.38
#